data_AF-A0A1N6Y267-F1
#
_entry.id   AF-A0A1N6Y267-F1
#
_cell.length_a   1.000
_cell.length_b   1.000
_cell.length_c   1.000
_cell.angle_alpha   90.00
_cell.angle_beta   90.00
_cell.angle_gamma   90.00
#
_symmetry.space_group_name_H-M   'P 1'
#
loop_
_entity.id
_entity.type
_entity.pdbx_description
1 polymer ?
#
loop_
_entity_poly.entity_id
_entity_poly.type
_entity_poly.pdbx_seq_one_letter_code
_entity_poly.pdbx_strand_id
1 'polypeptide(L)' 'MTAKISISITNEHAALLQDAVKSGDYASSSEVVREALREWRSRRMIGQLWDEGIASGRAEGVTMTDIKAEARRRQGL' A
#
# COMPACT_ATOMS: atom_id res chain seq x y z
N MET A 1 -9.76 -6.77 -13.66
CA MET A 1 -11.19 -6.46 -13.85
C MET A 1 -11.48 -5.08 -13.28
N THR A 2 -12.30 -4.27 -13.93
CA THR A 2 -12.73 -2.94 -13.46
C THR A 2 -14.22 -2.96 -13.09
N ALA A 3 -14.59 -2.21 -12.07
CA ALA A 3 -15.98 -2.02 -11.65
C ALA A 3 -16.31 -0.52 -11.57
N LYS A 4 -17.53 -0.13 -11.95
CA LYS A 4 -18.00 1.26 -11.88
C LYS A 4 -18.78 1.45 -10.58
N ILE A 5 -18.37 2.43 -9.79
CA ILE A 5 -19.04 2.83 -8.54
C ILE A 5 -19.42 4.30 -8.62
N SER A 6 -20.59 4.65 -8.09
CA SER A 6 -21.00 6.05 -7.90
C SER A 6 -20.68 6.47 -6.47
N ILE A 7 -19.93 7.55 -6.31
CA ILE A 7 -19.49 8.07 -5.01
C ILE A 7 -19.72 9.58 -4.97
N SER A 8 -20.11 10.09 -3.81
CA SER A 8 -20.15 11.53 -3.56
C SER A 8 -18.79 11.99 -3.01
N ILE A 9 -18.26 13.07 -3.54
CA ILE A 9 -17.02 13.71 -3.09
C ILE A 9 -17.26 15.20 -2.88
N THR A 10 -16.38 15.86 -2.15
CA THR A 10 -16.44 17.32 -1.98
C THR A 10 -16.12 18.03 -3.30
N ASN A 11 -16.62 19.26 -3.44
CA ASN A 11 -16.31 20.10 -4.61
C ASN A 11 -14.80 20.35 -4.76
N GLU A 12 -14.08 20.47 -3.64
CA GLU A 12 -12.63 20.60 -3.61
C GLU A 12 -11.92 19.40 -4.24
N HIS A 13 -12.28 18.18 -3.83
CA HIS A 13 -11.72 16.96 -4.44
C HIS A 13 -12.10 16.84 -5.92
N ALA A 14 -13.30 17.26 -6.31
CA ALA A 14 -13.69 17.27 -7.72
C ALA A 14 -12.82 18.22 -8.54
N ALA A 15 -12.49 19.40 -8.00
CA ALA A 15 -11.57 20.35 -8.65
C ALA A 15 -10.17 19.75 -8.81
N LEU A 16 -9.63 19.13 -7.75
CA LEU A 16 -8.33 18.45 -7.80
C LEU A 16 -8.28 17.37 -8.89
N LEU A 17 -9.33 16.54 -9.00
CA LEU A 17 -9.43 15.52 -10.04
C LEU A 17 -9.52 16.11 -11.45
N GLN A 18 -10.16 17.27 -11.62
CA GLN A 18 -10.25 17.95 -12.90
C GLN A 18 -8.91 18.58 -13.29
N ASP A 19 -8.22 19.22 -12.35
CA ASP A 19 -6.95 19.89 -12.61
C ASP A 19 -5.85 18.88 -12.97
N ALA A 20 -5.81 17.73 -12.29
CA ALA A 20 -4.91 16.62 -12.60
C ALA A 20 -5.11 16.03 -14.01
N VAL A 21 -6.35 16.10 -14.54
CA VAL A 21 -6.64 15.68 -15.92
C VAL A 21 -6.30 16.81 -16.91
N LYS A 22 -6.61 18.06 -16.56
CA LYS A 22 -6.33 19.23 -17.41
C LYS A 22 -4.84 19.48 -17.58
N SER A 23 -4.01 19.18 -16.58
CA SER A 23 -2.55 19.29 -16.68
C SER A 23 -1.96 18.28 -17.65
N GLY A 24 -2.68 17.19 -17.95
CA GLY A 24 -2.20 16.08 -18.75
C GLY A 24 -1.42 15.03 -17.94
N ASP A 25 -1.28 15.20 -16.63
CA ASP A 25 -0.60 14.22 -15.76
C ASP A 25 -1.35 12.89 -15.68
N TYR A 26 -2.68 12.93 -15.84
CA TYR A 26 -3.54 11.75 -15.83
C TYR A 26 -4.52 11.76 -17.02
N ALA A 27 -4.75 10.57 -17.60
CA ALA A 27 -5.67 10.42 -18.73
C ALA A 27 -7.14 10.48 -18.30
N SER A 28 -7.44 10.27 -17.01
CA SER A 28 -8.80 10.32 -16.48
C SER A 28 -8.84 10.49 -14.96
N SER A 29 -9.94 11.04 -14.43
CA SER A 29 -10.16 11.11 -12.99
C SER A 29 -10.19 9.73 -12.32
N SER A 30 -10.61 8.69 -13.06
CA SER A 30 -10.58 7.31 -12.55
C SER A 30 -9.16 6.80 -12.30
N GLU A 31 -8.17 7.32 -13.01
CA GLU A 31 -6.76 6.97 -12.81
C GLU A 31 -6.21 7.57 -11.52
N VAL A 32 -6.45 8.87 -11.30
CA VAL A 32 -6.11 9.58 -10.05
C VAL A 32 -6.72 8.86 -8.84
N VAL A 33 -8.01 8.50 -8.93
CA VAL A 33 -8.69 7.78 -7.84
C VAL A 33 -8.06 6.41 -7.58
N ARG A 34 -7.70 5.65 -8.63
CA ARG A 34 -7.04 4.34 -8.45
C ARG A 34 -5.68 4.48 -7.79
N GLU A 35 -4.92 5.52 -8.11
CA GLU A 35 -3.64 5.81 -7.48
C GLU A 35 -3.79 6.17 -6.01
N ALA A 36 -4.68 7.13 -5.70
CA ALA A 36 -4.98 7.52 -4.33
C ALA A 36 -5.43 6.32 -3.47
N LEU A 37 -6.25 5.42 -4.04
CA LEU A 37 -6.68 4.18 -3.37
C LEU A 37 -5.52 3.19 -3.15
N ARG A 38 -4.58 3.07 -4.10
CA ARG A 38 -3.38 2.25 -3.91
C ARG A 38 -2.54 2.77 -2.76
N GLU A 39 -2.26 4.07 -2.71
CA GLU A 39 -1.51 4.66 -1.62
C GLU A 39 -2.23 4.51 -0.27
N TRP A 40 -3.54 4.78 -0.24
CA TRP A 40 -4.37 4.63 0.94
C TRP A 40 -4.33 3.20 1.49
N ARG A 41 -4.30 2.19 0.60
CA ARG A 41 -4.12 0.79 0.97
C ARG A 41 -2.71 0.52 1.48
N SER A 42 -1.67 0.99 0.79
CA SER A 42 -0.27 0.80 1.20
C SER A 42 0.00 1.37 2.60
N ARG A 43 -0.53 2.56 2.90
CA ARG A 43 -0.42 3.18 4.24
C ARG A 43 -1.03 2.30 5.33
N ARG A 44 -2.16 1.64 5.07
CA ARG A 44 -2.79 0.70 6.02
C ARG A 44 -2.04 -0.60 6.15
N MET A 45 -1.49 -1.12 5.05
CA MET A 45 -0.72 -2.35 5.06
C MET A 45 0.48 -2.24 6.00
N ILE A 46 1.15 -1.07 6.04
CA ILE A 46 2.26 -0.84 6.98
C ILE A 46 1.78 -0.93 8.44
N GLY A 47 0.66 -0.31 8.77
CA GLY A 47 0.07 -0.41 10.11
C GLY A 47 -0.29 -1.84 10.48
N GLN A 48 -0.89 -2.59 9.55
CA GLN A 48 -1.23 -4.00 9.77
C GLN A 48 0.01 -4.87 10.01
N LEU A 49 1.07 -4.70 9.21
CA LEU A 49 2.33 -5.43 9.38
C LEU A 49 3.03 -5.07 10.70
N TRP A 50 2.91 -3.81 11.12
CA TRP A 50 3.41 -3.37 12.42
C TRP A 50 2.66 -4.06 13.57
N ASP A 51 1.33 -4.03 13.53
CA ASP A 51 0.47 -4.67 14.54
C ASP A 51 0.74 -6.18 14.62
N GLU A 52 0.89 -6.84 13.47
CA GLU A 52 1.27 -8.25 13.37
C GLU A 52 2.65 -8.51 14.01
N GLY A 53 3.63 -7.64 13.73
CA GLY A 53 4.96 -7.71 14.34
C GLY A 53 4.92 -7.59 15.86
N ILE A 54 4.16 -6.63 16.41
CA ILE A 54 4.00 -6.47 17.86
C ILE A 54 3.28 -7.68 18.47
N ALA A 55 2.25 -8.20 17.81
CA ALA A 55 1.51 -9.38 18.26
C ALA A 55 2.34 -10.68 18.21
N SER A 56 3.39 -10.73 17.38
CA SER A 56 4.25 -11.92 17.23
C SER A 56 5.14 -12.23 18.45
N GLY A 57 5.17 -11.34 19.44
CA GLY A 57 5.92 -11.52 20.69
C GLY A 57 7.20 -10.69 20.76
N ARG A 58 8.04 -10.97 21.76
CA ARG A 58 9.29 -10.23 21.95
C ARG A 58 10.30 -10.66 20.89
N ALA A 59 10.97 -9.71 20.27
CA ALA A 59 12.11 -9.99 19.40
C ALA A 59 13.21 -10.71 20.21
N GLU A 60 13.47 -11.95 19.86
CA GLU A 60 14.63 -12.69 20.34
C GLU A 60 15.89 -12.11 19.66
N GLY A 61 17.03 -12.08 20.36
CA GLY A 61 18.28 -11.48 19.90
C GLY A 61 18.97 -12.21 18.74
N VAL A 62 18.20 -12.63 17.74
CA VAL A 62 18.65 -13.39 16.56
C VAL A 62 19.50 -12.49 15.67
N THR A 63 20.68 -12.96 15.31
CA THR A 63 21.57 -12.21 14.42
C THR A 63 21.22 -12.45 12.95
N MET A 64 21.66 -11.55 12.08
CA MET A 64 21.54 -11.73 10.62
C MET A 64 22.19 -13.04 10.13
N THR A 65 23.27 -13.49 10.79
CA THR A 65 23.94 -14.75 10.46
C THR A 65 23.05 -15.96 10.76
N ASP A 66 22.37 -15.95 11.92
CA ASP A 66 21.45 -17.01 12.32
C ASP A 66 20.25 -17.10 11.36
N ILE A 67 19.68 -15.95 10.97
CA ILE A 67 18.58 -15.86 10.00
C ILE A 67 19.00 -16.47 8.66
N LYS A 68 20.18 -16.14 8.14
CA LYS A 68 20.68 -16.68 6.87
C LYS A 68 20.95 -18.19 6.94
N ALA A 69 21.51 -18.66 8.05
CA ALA A 69 21.77 -20.09 8.26
C ALA A 69 20.46 -20.87 8.27
N GLU A 70 19.43 -20.38 8.97
CA GLU A 70 18.10 -20.99 9.00
C GLU A 70 17.42 -20.97 7.62
N ALA A 71 17.50 -19.86 6.88
CA ALA A 71 16.94 -19.77 5.53
C ALA A 71 17.57 -20.80 4.56
N ARG A 72 18.89 -21.00 4.62
CA ARG A 72 19.60 -22.01 3.82
C ARG A 72 19.17 -23.43 4.18
N ARG A 73 19.07 -23.75 5.48
CA ARG A 73 18.55 -25.03 5.96
C ARG A 73 17.16 -25.33 5.39
N ARG A 74 16.25 -24.34 5.40
CA ARG A 74 14.88 -24.50 4.84
C ARG A 74 14.86 -24.69 3.33
N GLN A 75 15.84 -24.12 2.63
CA GLN A 75 15.97 -24.23 1.17
C GLN A 75 16.80 -25.45 0.73
N GLY A 76 17.36 -26.23 1.67
CA GLY A 76 18.22 -27.39 1.38
C GLY A 76 19.59 -27.02 0.81
N LEU A 77 20.09 -25.82 1.10
CA LEU A 77 21.41 -25.30 0.68
C LEU A 77 22.47 -25.46 1.77
#